data_AF-A0A8H4IY38-F1
#
_entry.id   AF-A0A8H4IY38-F1
#
_cell.length_a   1.000
_cell.length_b   1.000
_cell.length_c   1.000
_cell.angle_alpha   90.00
_cell.angle_beta   90.00
_cell.angle_gamma   90.00
#
_symmetry.space_group_name_H-M   'P 1'
#
loop_
_entity.id
_entity.type
_entity.pdbx_description
1 polymer ?
#
loop_
_entity_poly.entity_id
_entity_poly.type
_entity_poly.pdbx_seq_one_letter_code
_entity_poly.pdbx_strand_id
1 'polypeptide(L)'
;MPSKDKYTDPQLRDEVKEEIHQSDKGGAPGQWSARKAQMMASEYKKRGGGYTSDKKDQDESQQHLSKWGEEEWQTKDGSANAKQEDGTQKRYLPKQAWENMTEEEKQATDEKKQEESQEGKQFVGNTKKAKESRQKANDEEDKRYAKKKKQEKATAEKGEQDEGDEEYEEDESAEDEEYVEEDDDDDEISEGDESADGEEKDDKSPKGKKRGRPAKSNSFSNKKQKNNAGNGKQDGVKQDGTKQNGSKQNGSKQNGTVGSRHNKAEAPAEQGSNDRLPKKGQQVHWKAMPGWVDGEVVEIVTKQKTVEGKQIKASEDDPRLVLKSNSSGKICVHKPDNIYFD
;
A
#
# COMPACT_ATOMS: atom_id res chain seq x y z
N MET A 1 9.66 -3.31 6.39
CA MET A 1 9.77 -2.86 4.98
C MET A 1 10.66 -3.85 4.26
N PRO A 2 10.41 -4.17 2.99
CA PRO A 2 11.30 -5.04 2.23
C PRO A 2 12.75 -4.53 2.30
N SER A 3 13.70 -5.46 2.36
CA SER A 3 15.13 -5.17 2.44
C SER A 3 15.54 -4.22 1.32
N LYS A 4 16.44 -3.28 1.63
CA LYS A 4 16.89 -2.24 0.68
C LYS A 4 17.47 -2.85 -0.60
N ASP A 5 18.02 -4.05 -0.50
CA ASP A 5 18.66 -4.78 -1.61
C ASP A 5 17.68 -5.24 -2.71
N LYS A 6 16.36 -5.17 -2.47
CA LYS A 6 15.31 -5.51 -3.46
C LYS A 6 15.06 -4.40 -4.49
N TYR A 7 15.73 -3.25 -4.37
CA TYR A 7 15.47 -2.05 -5.16
C TYR A 7 16.71 -1.59 -5.90
N THR A 8 16.54 -1.15 -7.16
CA THR A 8 17.67 -0.68 -7.98
C THR A 8 18.30 0.60 -7.44
N ASP A 9 17.48 1.42 -6.78
CA ASP A 9 17.92 2.63 -6.07
C ASP A 9 17.13 2.77 -4.74
N PRO A 10 17.69 2.30 -3.62
CA PRO A 10 17.02 2.36 -2.33
C PRO A 10 16.90 3.78 -1.76
N GLN A 11 17.86 4.67 -2.09
CA GLN A 11 17.86 6.04 -1.60
C GLN A 11 16.75 6.86 -2.26
N LEU A 12 16.61 6.74 -3.59
CA LEU A 12 15.50 7.34 -4.34
C LEU A 12 14.15 6.85 -3.82
N ARG A 13 14.05 5.57 -3.45
CA ARG A 13 12.81 5.02 -2.89
C ARG A 13 12.45 5.65 -1.55
N ASP A 14 13.44 5.79 -0.66
CA ASP A 14 13.24 6.42 0.65
C ASP A 14 12.85 7.90 0.48
N GLU A 15 13.47 8.63 -0.45
CA GLU A 15 13.11 10.02 -0.80
C GLU A 15 11.66 10.13 -1.30
N VAL A 16 11.28 9.32 -2.31
CA VAL A 16 9.91 9.31 -2.86
C VAL A 16 8.89 8.94 -1.78
N LYS A 17 9.24 8.01 -0.90
CA LYS A 17 8.39 7.62 0.23
C LYS A 17 8.18 8.78 1.19
N GLU A 18 9.23 9.48 1.61
CA GLU A 18 9.13 10.63 2.51
C GLU A 18 8.32 11.77 1.89
N GLU A 19 8.55 12.07 0.61
CA GLU A 19 7.82 13.09 -0.12
C GLU A 19 6.30 12.78 -0.16
N ILE A 20 5.94 11.53 -0.43
CA ILE A 20 4.54 11.08 -0.47
C ILE A 20 3.92 10.99 0.91
N HIS A 21 4.70 10.58 1.91
CA HIS A 21 4.26 10.55 3.29
C HIS A 21 3.85 11.94 3.76
N GLN A 22 4.64 12.98 3.43
CA GLN A 22 4.37 14.38 3.74
C GLN A 22 3.31 15.03 2.83
N SER A 23 3.01 14.45 1.66
CA SER A 23 1.98 14.98 0.77
C SER A 23 0.58 14.85 1.38
N ASP A 24 -0.30 15.79 1.03
CA ASP A 24 -1.75 15.76 1.28
C ASP A 24 -2.51 14.88 0.27
N LYS A 25 -1.80 14.30 -0.72
CA LYS A 25 -2.40 13.39 -1.70
C LYS A 25 -2.49 11.99 -1.14
N GLY A 26 -3.65 11.36 -1.31
CA GLY A 26 -3.90 10.00 -0.85
C GLY A 26 -4.07 9.85 0.67
N GLY A 27 -4.19 10.93 1.43
CA GLY A 27 -4.39 10.91 2.88
C GLY A 27 -3.78 12.15 3.54
N ALA A 28 -3.95 12.31 4.85
CA ALA A 28 -3.35 13.45 5.56
C ALA A 28 -1.80 13.39 5.50
N PRO A 29 -1.12 14.54 5.48
CA PRO A 29 0.33 14.63 5.67
C PRO A 29 0.78 13.85 6.91
N GLY A 30 1.86 13.07 6.78
CA GLY A 30 2.39 12.25 7.88
C GLY A 30 1.68 10.92 8.11
N GLN A 31 0.69 10.56 7.29
CA GLN A 31 0.02 9.25 7.32
C GLN A 31 0.39 8.40 6.11
N TRP A 32 0.50 7.09 6.31
CA TRP A 32 0.71 6.12 5.24
C TRP A 32 -0.60 5.39 4.90
N SER A 33 -1.04 5.48 3.64
CA SER A 33 -2.26 4.86 3.15
C SER A 33 -1.98 3.97 1.93
N ALA A 34 -2.93 3.08 1.58
CA ALA A 34 -2.83 2.27 0.36
C ALA A 34 -2.67 3.13 -0.90
N ARG A 35 -3.37 4.26 -0.99
CA ARG A 35 -3.26 5.17 -2.13
C ARG A 35 -1.88 5.84 -2.20
N LYS A 36 -1.30 6.19 -1.06
CA LYS A 36 0.08 6.69 -0.97
C LYS A 36 1.10 5.63 -1.40
N ALA A 37 0.92 4.38 -0.98
CA ALA A 37 1.78 3.28 -1.42
C ALA A 37 1.75 3.10 -2.95
N GLN A 38 0.56 3.17 -3.57
CA GLN A 38 0.39 3.12 -5.03
C GLN A 38 1.13 4.29 -5.72
N MET A 39 0.98 5.51 -5.20
CA MET A 39 1.69 6.67 -5.75
C MET A 39 3.20 6.54 -5.59
N MET A 40 3.67 6.01 -4.47
CA MET A 40 5.11 5.80 -4.24
C MET A 40 5.69 4.83 -5.24
N ALA A 41 5.04 3.69 -5.46
CA ALA A 41 5.46 2.75 -6.48
C ALA A 41 5.49 3.38 -7.88
N SER A 42 4.47 4.17 -8.23
CA SER A 42 4.39 4.84 -9.54
C SER A 42 5.49 5.88 -9.71
N GLU A 43 5.71 6.75 -8.72
CA GLU A 43 6.72 7.81 -8.78
C GLU A 43 8.14 7.24 -8.72
N TYR A 44 8.37 6.22 -7.90
CA TYR A 44 9.64 5.50 -7.88
C TYR A 44 9.99 4.97 -9.27
N LYS A 45 9.03 4.29 -9.92
CA LYS A 45 9.19 3.82 -11.30
C LYS A 45 9.43 4.95 -12.30
N LYS A 46 8.67 6.05 -12.21
CA LYS A 46 8.85 7.22 -13.09
C LYS A 46 10.23 7.87 -12.95
N ARG A 47 10.79 7.89 -11.74
CA ARG A 47 12.14 8.43 -11.47
C ARG A 47 13.27 7.45 -11.82
N GLY A 48 12.96 6.32 -12.46
CA GLY A 48 13.94 5.32 -12.91
C GLY A 48 14.25 4.23 -11.88
N GLY A 49 13.52 4.22 -10.76
CA GLY A 49 13.59 3.15 -9.77
C GLY A 49 12.92 1.87 -10.25
N GLY A 50 13.43 0.74 -9.80
CA GLY A 50 12.98 -0.59 -10.18
C GLY A 50 13.28 -1.62 -9.09
N TYR A 51 13.04 -2.89 -9.42
CA TYR A 51 13.36 -4.01 -8.56
C TYR A 51 14.60 -4.73 -9.11
N THR A 52 15.44 -5.24 -8.22
CA THR A 52 16.66 -5.99 -8.58
C THR A 52 16.38 -7.46 -8.84
N SER A 53 15.31 -8.01 -8.25
CA SER A 53 14.89 -9.40 -8.46
C SER A 53 14.18 -9.55 -9.81
N ASP A 54 14.60 -10.54 -10.60
CA ASP A 54 13.83 -10.99 -11.76
C ASP A 54 12.54 -11.67 -11.31
N LYS A 55 11.57 -11.83 -12.22
CA LYS A 55 10.31 -12.53 -11.93
C LYS A 55 10.52 -13.98 -11.45
N LYS A 56 11.63 -14.60 -11.84
CA LYS A 56 12.06 -15.94 -11.40
C LYS A 56 12.57 -15.99 -9.96
N ASP A 57 13.02 -14.86 -9.42
CA ASP A 57 13.56 -14.74 -8.06
C ASP A 57 12.52 -14.16 -7.08
N GLN A 58 11.24 -14.20 -7.45
CA GLN A 58 10.15 -13.79 -6.56
C GLN A 58 10.08 -14.71 -5.35
N ASP A 59 10.10 -14.12 -4.15
CA ASP A 59 9.86 -14.87 -2.91
C ASP A 59 8.42 -15.43 -2.87
N GLU A 60 8.21 -16.46 -2.04
CA GLU A 60 6.93 -17.18 -1.96
C GLU A 60 5.73 -16.26 -1.73
N SER A 61 5.91 -15.18 -0.95
CA SER A 61 4.83 -14.21 -0.71
C SER A 61 4.46 -13.41 -1.96
N GLN A 62 5.42 -13.10 -2.83
CA GLN A 62 5.18 -12.43 -4.11
C GLN A 62 4.58 -13.36 -5.15
N GLN A 63 4.97 -14.63 -5.13
CA GLN A 63 4.35 -15.66 -5.96
C GLN A 63 2.88 -15.84 -5.56
N HIS A 64 2.61 -15.98 -4.26
CA HIS A 64 1.25 -16.07 -3.73
C HIS A 64 0.42 -14.82 -4.05
N LEU A 65 0.99 -13.60 -3.98
CA LEU A 65 0.28 -12.38 -4.40
C LEU A 65 -0.05 -12.36 -5.89
N SER A 66 0.84 -12.89 -6.72
CA SER A 66 0.61 -12.98 -8.16
C SER A 66 -0.53 -13.96 -8.44
N LYS A 67 -0.45 -15.15 -7.84
CA LYS A 67 -1.48 -16.20 -7.87
C LYS A 67 -2.84 -15.68 -7.42
N TRP A 68 -2.89 -15.05 -6.24
CA TRP A 68 -4.10 -14.40 -5.70
C TRP A 68 -4.72 -13.35 -6.62
N GLY A 69 -3.88 -12.64 -7.40
CA GLY A 69 -4.34 -11.66 -8.39
C GLY A 69 -4.80 -12.27 -9.71
N GLU A 70 -4.38 -13.50 -10.02
CA GLU A 70 -4.81 -14.28 -11.19
C GLU A 70 -6.10 -15.05 -10.93
N GLU A 71 -6.48 -15.25 -9.66
CA GLU A 71 -7.76 -15.87 -9.28
C GLU A 71 -8.96 -15.12 -9.89
N GLU A 72 -9.94 -15.88 -10.38
CA GLU A 72 -11.22 -15.31 -10.85
C GLU A 72 -12.13 -15.02 -9.65
N TRP A 73 -12.06 -13.80 -9.13
CA TRP A 73 -12.91 -13.36 -8.04
C TRP A 73 -14.32 -13.00 -8.54
N GLN A 74 -15.34 -13.58 -7.90
CA GLN A 74 -16.73 -13.35 -8.28
C GLN A 74 -17.72 -13.53 -7.13
N THR A 75 -18.94 -13.06 -7.35
CA THR A 75 -20.11 -13.36 -6.52
C THR A 75 -20.69 -14.72 -6.86
N LYS A 76 -21.66 -15.19 -6.06
CA LYS A 76 -22.36 -16.47 -6.29
C LYS A 76 -22.90 -16.61 -7.72
N ASP A 77 -23.44 -15.52 -8.27
CA ASP A 77 -24.02 -15.43 -9.62
C ASP A 77 -22.98 -15.19 -10.74
N GLY A 78 -21.68 -15.19 -10.44
CA GLY A 78 -20.62 -14.96 -11.42
C GLY A 78 -20.35 -13.48 -11.74
N SER A 79 -21.01 -12.55 -11.04
CA SER A 79 -20.75 -11.11 -11.21
C SER A 79 -19.46 -10.67 -10.50
N ALA A 80 -18.68 -9.81 -11.15
CA ALA A 80 -17.50 -9.15 -10.57
C ALA A 80 -17.86 -8.00 -9.60
N ASN A 81 -19.12 -7.56 -9.55
CA ASN A 81 -19.57 -6.52 -8.65
C ASN A 81 -20.31 -7.10 -7.45
N ALA A 82 -19.69 -7.00 -6.27
CA ALA A 82 -20.28 -7.43 -5.01
C ALA A 82 -21.17 -6.36 -4.35
N LYS A 83 -21.06 -5.09 -4.72
CA LYS A 83 -21.83 -4.01 -4.10
C LYS A 83 -23.16 -3.84 -4.82
N GLN A 84 -24.25 -3.91 -4.06
CA GLN A 84 -25.60 -3.74 -4.56
C GLN A 84 -26.06 -2.28 -4.46
N GLU A 85 -27.12 -1.93 -5.20
CA GLU A 85 -27.69 -0.57 -5.23
C GLU A 85 -28.38 -0.19 -3.91
N ASP A 86 -28.91 -1.18 -3.19
CA ASP A 86 -29.55 -1.03 -1.89
C ASP A 86 -28.55 -0.83 -0.73
N GLY A 87 -27.24 -0.85 -1.03
CA GLY A 87 -26.16 -0.69 -0.06
C GLY A 87 -25.69 -2.00 0.58
N THR A 88 -26.37 -3.12 0.32
CA THR A 88 -25.91 -4.44 0.74
C THR A 88 -24.72 -4.88 -0.10
N GLN A 89 -24.02 -5.91 0.40
CA GLN A 89 -22.90 -6.50 -0.29
C GLN A 89 -23.09 -8.01 -0.39
N LYS A 90 -22.86 -8.55 -1.59
CA LYS A 90 -22.75 -10.00 -1.82
C LYS A 90 -21.41 -10.52 -1.32
N ARG A 91 -21.33 -11.83 -1.07
CA ARG A 91 -20.09 -12.53 -0.79
C ARG A 91 -19.24 -12.56 -2.06
N TYR A 92 -17.96 -12.24 -1.89
CA TYR A 92 -16.97 -12.20 -2.97
C TYR A 92 -15.88 -13.22 -2.65
N LEU A 93 -15.79 -14.26 -3.47
CA LEU A 93 -14.87 -15.39 -3.29
C LEU A 93 -14.27 -15.80 -4.64
N PRO A 94 -13.13 -16.50 -4.64
CA PRO A 94 -12.62 -17.14 -5.85
C PRO A 94 -13.65 -18.12 -6.43
N LYS A 95 -13.74 -18.16 -7.76
CA LYS A 95 -14.63 -19.07 -8.50
C LYS A 95 -14.46 -20.53 -8.11
N GLN A 96 -13.23 -21.01 -7.96
CA GLN A 96 -12.92 -22.37 -7.52
C GLN A 96 -13.47 -22.67 -6.12
N ALA A 97 -13.47 -21.69 -5.21
CA ALA A 97 -14.07 -21.86 -3.89
C ALA A 97 -15.60 -22.01 -3.97
N TRP A 98 -16.25 -21.31 -4.92
CA TRP A 98 -17.66 -21.52 -5.20
C TRP A 98 -17.92 -22.92 -5.77
N GLU A 99 -17.12 -23.39 -6.73
CA GLU A 99 -17.28 -24.73 -7.34
C GLU A 99 -17.13 -25.86 -6.31
N ASN A 100 -16.34 -25.65 -5.26
CA ASN A 100 -16.17 -26.54 -4.10
C ASN A 100 -17.28 -26.42 -3.02
N MET A 101 -18.42 -25.78 -3.31
CA MET A 101 -19.57 -25.64 -2.40
C MET A 101 -20.87 -26.10 -3.07
N THR A 102 -21.78 -26.68 -2.27
CA THR A 102 -23.15 -26.97 -2.72
C THR A 102 -23.96 -25.69 -2.84
N GLU A 103 -25.01 -25.69 -3.66
CA GLU A 103 -25.84 -24.49 -3.89
C GLU A 103 -26.44 -23.90 -2.60
N GLU A 104 -26.77 -24.77 -1.64
CA GLU A 104 -27.23 -24.43 -0.30
C GLU A 104 -26.14 -23.73 0.52
N GLU A 105 -24.91 -24.26 0.52
CA GLU A 105 -23.76 -23.66 1.19
C GLU A 105 -23.41 -22.30 0.57
N LYS A 106 -23.53 -22.20 -0.76
CA LYS A 106 -23.30 -20.96 -1.49
C LYS A 106 -24.31 -19.89 -1.09
N GLN A 107 -25.58 -20.27 -1.02
CA GLN A 107 -26.66 -19.38 -0.61
C GLN A 107 -26.45 -18.91 0.84
N ALA A 108 -26.21 -19.84 1.76
CA ALA A 108 -26.04 -19.51 3.17
C ALA A 108 -24.86 -18.55 3.44
N THR A 109 -23.75 -18.67 2.70
CA THR A 109 -22.61 -17.75 2.87
C THR A 109 -22.86 -16.36 2.28
N ASP A 110 -23.66 -16.27 1.22
CA ASP A 110 -24.06 -15.02 0.57
C ASP A 110 -25.13 -14.29 1.40
N GLU A 111 -26.18 -14.99 1.83
CA GLU A 111 -27.23 -14.47 2.71
C GLU A 111 -26.63 -13.88 3.99
N LYS A 112 -25.72 -14.62 4.66
CA LYS A 112 -25.01 -14.10 5.83
C LYS A 112 -24.27 -12.80 5.53
N LYS A 113 -23.67 -12.66 4.34
CA LYS A 113 -22.94 -11.44 3.95
C LYS A 113 -23.91 -10.29 3.69
N GLN A 114 -25.04 -10.56 3.05
CA GLN A 114 -26.08 -9.57 2.76
C GLN A 114 -26.73 -9.06 4.05
N GLU A 115 -27.22 -9.96 4.92
CA GLU A 115 -27.87 -9.64 6.20
C GLU A 115 -26.97 -8.77 7.08
N GLU A 116 -25.74 -9.22 7.35
CA GLU A 116 -24.83 -8.46 8.22
C GLU A 116 -24.38 -7.14 7.56
N SER A 117 -24.28 -7.08 6.23
CA SER A 117 -24.00 -5.82 5.54
C SER A 117 -25.17 -4.84 5.63
N GLN A 118 -26.41 -5.36 5.62
CA GLN A 118 -27.62 -4.57 5.79
C GLN A 118 -27.72 -4.00 7.21
N GLU A 119 -27.25 -4.75 8.22
CA GLU A 119 -27.07 -4.26 9.60
C GLU A 119 -25.96 -3.18 9.73
N GLY A 120 -25.27 -2.85 8.64
CA GLY A 120 -24.20 -1.84 8.62
C GLY A 120 -22.85 -2.35 9.12
N LYS A 121 -22.66 -3.68 9.25
CA LYS A 121 -21.36 -4.24 9.64
C LYS A 121 -20.37 -4.09 8.49
N GLN A 122 -19.31 -3.31 8.72
CA GLN A 122 -18.22 -3.13 7.76
C GLN A 122 -17.50 -4.45 7.41
N PHE A 123 -17.35 -5.34 8.40
CA PHE A 123 -16.68 -6.63 8.25
C PHE A 123 -17.60 -7.77 8.65
N VAL A 124 -17.72 -8.76 7.74
CA VAL A 124 -18.57 -9.94 7.90
C VAL A 124 -17.70 -11.16 7.65
N GLY A 125 -17.55 -12.01 8.66
CA GLY A 125 -16.72 -13.21 8.57
C GLY A 125 -17.27 -14.21 7.55
N ASN A 126 -16.38 -14.99 6.93
CA ASN A 126 -16.78 -16.14 6.11
C ASN A 126 -17.40 -17.23 6.98
N THR A 127 -18.36 -17.98 6.42
CA THR A 127 -18.86 -19.23 7.04
C THR A 127 -17.73 -20.25 7.12
N LYS A 128 -17.87 -21.28 7.98
CA LYS A 128 -16.87 -22.35 8.11
C LYS A 128 -16.61 -23.01 6.75
N LYS A 129 -17.68 -23.39 6.05
CA LYS A 129 -17.59 -23.97 4.72
C LYS A 129 -16.91 -23.06 3.70
N ALA A 130 -17.25 -21.76 3.67
CA ALA A 130 -16.59 -20.84 2.75
C ALA A 130 -15.09 -20.61 3.07
N LYS A 131 -14.65 -20.87 4.31
CA LYS A 131 -13.22 -20.90 4.65
C LYS A 131 -12.58 -22.19 4.15
N GLU A 132 -13.19 -23.33 4.42
CA GLU A 132 -12.71 -24.66 3.98
C GLU A 132 -12.63 -24.74 2.45
N SER A 133 -13.67 -24.35 1.73
CA SER A 133 -13.68 -24.36 0.26
C SER A 133 -12.66 -23.38 -0.33
N ARG A 134 -12.33 -22.28 0.37
CA ARG A 134 -11.24 -21.39 -0.04
C ARG A 134 -9.87 -22.01 0.18
N GLN A 135 -9.66 -22.68 1.31
CA GLN A 135 -8.41 -23.40 1.58
C GLN A 135 -8.19 -24.49 0.52
N LYS A 136 -9.22 -25.30 0.27
CA LYS A 136 -9.18 -26.34 -0.76
C LYS A 136 -8.86 -25.78 -2.16
N ALA A 137 -9.47 -24.65 -2.53
CA ALA A 137 -9.18 -23.99 -3.81
C ALA A 137 -7.71 -23.53 -3.92
N ASN A 138 -7.14 -22.99 -2.83
CA ASN A 138 -5.72 -22.62 -2.79
C ASN A 138 -4.83 -23.85 -2.98
N ASP A 139 -5.11 -24.93 -2.24
CA ASP A 139 -4.31 -26.17 -2.26
C ASP A 139 -4.35 -26.83 -3.66
N GLU A 140 -5.52 -26.89 -4.28
CA GLU A 140 -5.70 -27.38 -5.65
C GLU A 140 -4.90 -26.54 -6.66
N GLU A 141 -4.90 -25.22 -6.47
CA GLU A 141 -4.13 -24.31 -7.33
C GLU A 141 -2.62 -24.41 -7.09
N ASP A 142 -2.17 -24.65 -5.85
CA ASP A 142 -0.75 -24.88 -5.53
C ASP A 142 -0.26 -26.18 -6.17
N LYS A 143 -1.06 -27.25 -6.06
CA LYS A 143 -0.78 -28.52 -6.75
C LYS A 143 -0.69 -28.31 -8.27
N ARG A 144 -1.61 -27.54 -8.86
CA ARG A 144 -1.59 -27.21 -10.30
C ARG A 144 -0.34 -26.44 -10.69
N TYR A 145 0.07 -25.46 -9.89
CA TYR A 145 1.28 -24.67 -10.13
C TYR A 145 2.54 -25.53 -10.04
N ALA A 146 2.65 -26.38 -9.01
CA ALA A 146 3.75 -27.32 -8.85
C ALA A 146 3.86 -28.30 -10.03
N LYS A 147 2.71 -28.84 -10.49
CA LYS A 147 2.65 -29.70 -11.68
C LYS A 147 3.13 -28.97 -12.94
N LYS A 148 2.67 -27.73 -13.16
CA LYS A 148 3.11 -26.89 -14.28
C LYS A 148 4.62 -26.65 -14.25
N LYS A 149 5.19 -26.35 -13.08
CA LYS A 149 6.63 -26.14 -12.91
C LYS A 149 7.45 -27.39 -13.22
N LYS A 150 6.99 -28.56 -12.77
CA LYS A 150 7.60 -29.85 -13.12
C LYS A 150 7.57 -30.10 -14.64
N GLN A 151 6.44 -29.82 -15.30
CA GLN A 151 6.31 -29.95 -16.75
C GLN A 151 7.23 -28.98 -17.52
N GLU A 152 7.26 -27.70 -17.14
CA GLU A 152 8.16 -26.69 -17.74
C GLU A 152 9.63 -27.12 -17.65
N LYS A 153 10.05 -27.66 -16.50
CA LYS A 153 11.40 -28.19 -16.28
C LYS A 153 11.68 -29.41 -17.16
N ALA A 154 10.75 -30.36 -17.22
CA ALA A 154 10.89 -31.55 -18.06
C ALA A 154 10.97 -31.20 -19.57
N THR A 155 10.20 -30.21 -20.04
CA THR A 155 10.29 -29.71 -21.41
C THR A 155 11.58 -28.93 -21.68
N ALA A 156 12.12 -28.22 -20.68
CA ALA A 156 13.41 -27.54 -20.81
C ALA A 156 14.58 -28.55 -20.83
N GLU A 157 14.50 -29.64 -20.06
CA GLU A 157 15.47 -30.73 -20.07
C GLU A 157 15.38 -31.60 -21.35
N LYS A 158 14.20 -31.74 -21.96
CA LYS A 158 14.04 -32.39 -23.28
C LYS A 158 14.40 -31.49 -24.48
N GLY A 159 14.54 -30.18 -24.29
CA GLY A 159 14.87 -29.21 -25.35
C GLY A 159 16.33 -29.21 -25.82
N GLU A 160 17.16 -30.14 -25.36
CA GLU A 160 18.58 -30.26 -25.75
C GLU A 160 18.88 -31.54 -26.56
N GLN A 161 17.87 -32.29 -27.01
CA GLN A 161 18.04 -33.37 -27.99
C GLN A 161 16.86 -33.46 -28.98
N ASP A 162 17.18 -33.05 -30.22
CA ASP A 162 16.79 -33.65 -31.49
C ASP A 162 15.36 -33.48 -32.04
N GLU A 163 15.31 -33.11 -33.32
CA GLU A 163 14.11 -33.12 -34.15
C GLU A 163 13.70 -34.58 -34.41
N GLY A 164 12.55 -35.00 -33.89
CA GLY A 164 12.02 -36.34 -34.14
C GLY A 164 10.53 -36.40 -33.83
N ASP A 165 9.75 -36.42 -34.89
CA ASP A 165 8.32 -36.77 -34.96
C ASP A 165 8.07 -38.09 -34.19
N GLU A 166 7.16 -38.12 -33.22
CA GLU A 166 6.46 -39.37 -32.82
C GLU A 166 5.19 -39.08 -31.99
N GLU A 167 4.08 -39.26 -32.70
CA GLU A 167 2.73 -39.74 -32.34
C GLU A 167 2.36 -39.91 -30.84
N TYR A 168 1.20 -39.35 -30.50
CA TYR A 168 0.56 -39.41 -29.18
C TYR A 168 -0.06 -40.80 -28.95
N GLU A 169 0.37 -41.50 -27.89
CA GLU A 169 -0.40 -42.57 -27.24
C GLU A 169 -0.73 -42.12 -25.80
N GLU A 170 -2.00 -42.23 -25.46
CA GLU A 170 -2.62 -41.86 -24.18
C GLU A 170 -2.39 -42.99 -23.16
N ASP A 171 -1.53 -42.76 -22.16
CA ASP A 171 -1.29 -43.70 -21.06
C ASP A 171 -1.80 -43.10 -19.73
N GLU A 172 -2.96 -43.62 -19.31
CA GLU A 172 -3.45 -43.60 -17.94
C GLU A 172 -2.58 -44.52 -17.06
N SER A 173 -1.67 -43.96 -16.27
CA SER A 173 -1.43 -44.40 -14.88
C SER A 173 -0.26 -43.64 -14.24
N ALA A 174 -0.51 -42.93 -13.15
CA ALA A 174 0.49 -42.73 -12.10
C ALA A 174 -0.21 -42.31 -10.81
N GLU A 175 -0.11 -43.20 -9.85
CA GLU A 175 -0.75 -43.32 -8.56
C GLU A 175 -0.50 -42.11 -7.62
N ASP A 176 -1.45 -41.93 -6.69
CA ASP A 176 -1.38 -41.02 -5.55
C ASP A 176 -0.10 -41.24 -4.74
N GLU A 177 0.81 -40.27 -4.77
CA GLU A 177 1.80 -40.09 -3.70
C GLU A 177 1.24 -39.08 -2.70
N GLU A 178 0.66 -39.58 -1.60
CA GLU A 178 0.33 -38.78 -0.43
C GLU A 178 1.60 -38.14 0.13
N TYR A 179 1.64 -36.81 0.09
CA TYR A 179 2.64 -36.00 0.79
C TYR A 179 2.17 -35.82 2.23
N VAL A 180 2.79 -36.54 3.17
CA VAL A 180 2.60 -36.35 4.60
C VAL A 180 3.44 -35.13 5.02
N GLU A 181 2.80 -34.06 5.49
CA GLU A 181 3.51 -33.04 6.26
C GLU A 181 3.73 -33.58 7.68
N GLU A 182 5.00 -33.58 8.12
CA GLU A 182 5.37 -33.85 9.51
C GLU A 182 4.99 -32.64 10.36
N ASP A 183 3.92 -32.78 11.15
CA ASP A 183 3.60 -31.86 12.25
C ASP A 183 4.66 -32.06 13.36
N ASP A 184 5.58 -31.10 13.49
CA ASP A 184 6.38 -30.88 14.71
C ASP A 184 5.47 -30.30 15.81
N ASP A 185 4.71 -31.16 16.49
CA ASP A 185 4.07 -30.87 17.77
C ASP A 185 5.06 -31.13 18.92
N ASP A 186 5.74 -30.07 19.36
CA ASP A 186 6.44 -30.01 20.65
C ASP A 186 5.48 -29.42 21.69
N ASP A 187 4.77 -30.29 22.42
CA ASP A 187 4.10 -29.92 23.67
C ASP A 187 4.27 -31.06 24.69
N GLU A 188 5.33 -30.95 25.48
CA GLU A 188 5.68 -31.81 26.60
C GLU A 188 4.71 -31.55 27.78
N ILE A 189 3.66 -32.37 27.91
CA ILE A 189 2.81 -32.42 29.10
C ILE A 189 3.20 -33.63 29.96
N SER A 190 3.86 -33.32 31.08
CA SER A 190 4.12 -34.20 32.22
C SER A 190 2.81 -34.54 32.95
N GLU A 191 2.48 -35.82 33.03
CA GLU A 191 1.41 -36.35 33.88
C GLU A 191 1.78 -36.28 35.38
N GLY A 192 0.77 -36.01 36.19
CA GLY A 192 0.79 -36.08 37.65
C GLY A 192 -0.64 -36.30 38.15
N ASP A 193 -0.87 -37.53 38.62
CA ASP A 193 -2.12 -38.16 39.07
C ASP A 193 -2.64 -37.65 40.44
N GLU A 194 -3.86 -38.12 40.77
CA GLU A 194 -4.51 -38.26 42.09
C GLU A 194 -5.68 -37.30 42.47
N SER A 195 -6.88 -37.77 42.12
CA SER A 195 -7.99 -38.21 42.99
C SER A 195 -8.72 -37.27 44.00
N ALA A 196 -10.04 -37.24 43.79
CA ALA A 196 -11.16 -37.45 44.75
C ALA A 196 -11.93 -36.26 45.38
N ASP A 197 -13.25 -36.50 45.44
CA ASP A 197 -14.36 -35.84 46.17
C ASP A 197 -14.78 -34.43 45.71
N GLY A 198 -16.06 -34.05 45.58
CA GLY A 198 -17.33 -34.62 46.02
C GLY A 198 -18.33 -33.46 46.17
N GLU A 199 -19.55 -33.67 45.64
CA GLU A 199 -20.83 -33.01 45.99
C GLU A 199 -21.18 -31.53 45.65
N GLU A 200 -22.32 -31.44 44.94
CA GLU A 200 -23.51 -30.57 45.06
C GLU A 200 -23.46 -29.04 45.34
N LYS A 201 -24.14 -28.36 44.40
CA LYS A 201 -25.22 -27.35 44.55
C LYS A 201 -24.93 -25.84 44.67
N ASP A 202 -25.89 -25.15 44.05
CA ASP A 202 -26.40 -23.80 44.27
C ASP A 202 -25.78 -22.59 43.54
N ASP A 203 -26.57 -22.10 42.57
CA ASP A 203 -27.08 -20.73 42.44
C ASP A 203 -26.30 -19.64 43.21
N LYS A 204 -25.52 -18.83 42.46
CA LYS A 204 -25.65 -17.37 42.41
C LYS A 204 -24.54 -16.72 41.58
N SER A 205 -24.97 -15.80 40.74
CA SER A 205 -24.18 -14.73 40.14
C SER A 205 -23.17 -14.10 41.13
N PRO A 206 -21.95 -13.76 40.68
CA PRO A 206 -21.45 -12.44 41.06
C PRO A 206 -20.67 -11.70 39.98
N LYS A 207 -21.05 -10.43 39.83
CA LYS A 207 -20.18 -9.23 39.76
C LYS A 207 -18.88 -9.34 38.95
N GLY A 208 -18.89 -8.67 37.81
CA GLY A 208 -17.73 -8.39 36.99
C GLY A 208 -16.55 -7.78 37.75
N LYS A 209 -15.37 -8.36 37.53
CA LYS A 209 -14.07 -7.74 37.77
C LYS A 209 -13.48 -7.33 36.43
N LYS A 210 -13.36 -6.02 36.24
CA LYS A 210 -12.51 -5.38 35.23
C LYS A 210 -11.08 -5.89 35.40
N ARG A 211 -10.46 -6.41 34.33
CA ARG A 211 -9.00 -6.42 34.17
C ARG A 211 -8.67 -5.59 32.94
N GLY A 212 -7.96 -4.49 33.20
CA GLY A 212 -7.62 -3.46 32.23
C GLY A 212 -6.53 -3.90 31.25
N ARG A 213 -6.62 -3.31 30.06
CA ARG A 213 -5.61 -3.30 29.01
C ARG A 213 -4.34 -2.59 29.50
N PRO A 214 -3.13 -3.10 29.25
CA PRO A 214 -1.92 -2.30 29.43
C PRO A 214 -1.78 -1.31 28.27
N ALA A 215 -1.74 -0.02 28.61
CA ALA A 215 -1.27 1.06 27.75
C ALA A 215 0.27 1.06 27.78
N LYS A 216 0.93 0.90 26.62
CA LYS A 216 2.36 1.21 26.48
C LYS A 216 2.50 2.68 26.07
N SER A 217 2.83 3.51 27.05
CA SER A 217 3.36 4.86 26.88
C SER A 217 4.87 4.79 26.62
N ASN A 218 5.33 5.21 25.44
CA ASN A 218 6.75 5.48 25.21
C ASN A 218 7.08 6.89 25.71
N SER A 219 7.55 6.97 26.95
CA SER A 219 8.26 8.12 27.50
C SER A 219 9.74 7.99 27.13
N PHE A 220 10.21 8.74 26.13
CA PHE A 220 11.65 8.92 25.91
C PHE A 220 12.18 10.03 26.80
N SER A 221 12.89 9.64 27.85
CA SER A 221 13.63 10.53 28.74
C SER A 221 14.92 11.00 28.08
N ASN A 222 15.09 12.33 28.12
CA ASN A 222 16.21 13.13 27.65
C ASN A 222 17.54 12.71 28.33
N LYS A 223 18.55 12.26 27.57
CA LYS A 223 19.93 12.09 28.08
C LYS A 223 20.88 13.07 27.40
N LYS A 224 21.08 14.16 28.14
CA LYS A 224 22.13 15.19 28.07
C LYS A 224 23.51 14.57 27.78
N GLN A 225 24.08 14.86 26.62
CA GLN A 225 25.49 14.62 26.34
C GLN A 225 26.25 15.94 26.51
N LYS A 226 27.25 15.92 27.39
CA LYS A 226 28.05 17.07 27.81
C LYS A 226 29.02 17.49 26.71
N ASN A 227 29.09 18.80 26.49
CA ASN A 227 30.16 19.49 25.79
C ASN A 227 31.49 19.26 26.53
N ASN A 228 32.56 18.97 25.78
CA ASN A 228 33.92 19.12 26.26
C ASN A 228 34.59 20.26 25.48
N ALA A 229 35.08 21.25 26.21
CA ALA A 229 35.85 22.37 25.71
C ALA A 229 37.32 21.96 25.58
N GLY A 230 37.97 22.36 24.48
CA GLY A 230 39.40 22.21 24.25
C GLY A 230 39.88 23.30 23.31
N ASN A 231 40.65 24.23 23.87
CA ASN A 231 41.09 25.53 23.36
C ASN A 231 42.22 25.42 22.32
N GLY A 232 42.30 26.37 21.38
CA GLY A 232 43.37 26.40 20.35
C GLY A 232 43.38 27.60 19.37
N LYS A 233 43.20 28.82 19.88
CA LYS A 233 43.87 30.11 19.52
C LYS A 233 44.36 30.38 18.05
N GLN A 234 43.78 31.44 17.44
CA GLN A 234 44.35 32.60 16.67
C GLN A 234 45.37 32.36 15.51
N ASP A 235 45.43 33.09 14.38
CA ASP A 235 45.10 34.47 13.95
C ASP A 235 45.02 34.55 12.41
N GLY A 236 44.40 35.61 11.83
CA GLY A 236 44.94 36.24 10.60
C GLY A 236 44.03 36.53 9.38
N VAL A 237 43.31 37.67 9.40
CA VAL A 237 43.39 38.78 8.39
C VAL A 237 43.01 38.55 6.89
N LYS A 238 41.96 39.30 6.44
CA LYS A 238 41.70 39.96 5.12
C LYS A 238 41.65 39.07 3.84
N GLN A 239 40.99 39.35 2.72
CA GLN A 239 40.33 40.52 2.12
C GLN A 239 39.51 40.05 0.89
N ASP A 240 38.48 40.81 0.55
CA ASP A 240 37.96 41.19 -0.77
C ASP A 240 38.47 40.48 -2.06
N GLY A 241 37.55 40.15 -2.99
CA GLY A 241 37.94 39.75 -4.34
C GLY A 241 36.79 39.24 -5.23
N THR A 242 36.08 40.18 -5.85
CA THR A 242 35.26 39.98 -7.06
C THR A 242 36.03 39.29 -8.20
N LYS A 243 35.36 38.43 -8.99
CA LYS A 243 35.60 38.30 -10.44
C LYS A 243 34.51 37.51 -11.17
N GLN A 244 33.94 38.18 -12.18
CA GLN A 244 33.08 37.67 -13.24
C GLN A 244 33.90 37.10 -14.43
N ASN A 245 33.16 36.47 -15.37
CA ASN A 245 33.47 36.04 -16.75
C ASN A 245 34.28 34.75 -16.92
N GLY A 246 33.96 33.83 -17.84
CA GLY A 246 32.95 33.79 -18.89
C GLY A 246 33.28 32.66 -19.91
N SER A 247 32.33 32.35 -20.79
CA SER A 247 32.39 31.42 -21.95
C SER A 247 32.33 29.92 -21.60
N LYS A 248 31.63 29.03 -22.33
CA LYS A 248 31.26 29.03 -23.75
C LYS A 248 30.10 28.03 -23.97
N GLN A 249 29.11 28.40 -24.77
CA GLN A 249 28.08 27.49 -25.27
C GLN A 249 28.69 26.45 -26.21
N ASN A 250 28.19 25.21 -26.15
CA ASN A 250 28.09 24.38 -27.34
C ASN A 250 26.78 23.59 -27.28
N GLY A 251 25.94 23.79 -28.29
CA GLY A 251 24.59 23.24 -28.33
C GLY A 251 24.57 21.78 -28.76
N SER A 252 23.76 20.99 -28.07
CA SER A 252 23.12 19.80 -28.63
C SER A 252 21.61 19.93 -28.40
N LYS A 253 20.84 19.94 -29.49
CA LYS A 253 19.38 19.83 -29.46
C LYS A 253 19.04 18.43 -28.95
N GLN A 254 18.56 18.34 -27.71
CA GLN A 254 17.81 17.19 -27.24
C GLN A 254 16.37 17.62 -27.02
N ASN A 255 15.44 16.95 -27.68
CA ASN A 255 14.02 16.96 -27.32
C ASN A 255 13.92 16.38 -25.89
N GLY A 256 13.95 17.25 -24.90
CA GLY A 256 13.85 16.89 -23.50
C GLY A 256 12.40 16.63 -23.12
N THR A 257 12.10 15.37 -22.79
CA THR A 257 11.02 15.04 -21.87
C THR A 257 11.16 15.93 -20.63
N VAL A 258 10.13 16.74 -20.36
CA VAL A 258 10.10 17.73 -19.27
C VAL A 258 9.97 17.00 -17.93
N GLY A 259 11.08 16.47 -17.45
CA GLY A 259 11.15 15.71 -16.21
C GLY A 259 12.59 15.72 -15.70
N SER A 260 13.17 16.90 -15.55
CA SER A 260 14.58 17.06 -15.20
C SER A 260 14.73 17.36 -13.71
N ARG A 261 15.30 16.39 -12.96
CA ARG A 261 16.39 16.44 -11.96
C ARG A 261 16.79 17.75 -11.22
N HIS A 262 16.01 18.82 -11.26
CA HIS A 262 16.31 20.11 -10.64
C HIS A 262 15.05 20.73 -10.05
N ASN A 263 14.40 20.04 -9.12
CA ASN A 263 13.49 20.73 -8.21
C ASN A 263 14.30 21.18 -7.02
N LYS A 264 14.35 22.50 -6.78
CA LYS A 264 14.91 23.03 -5.54
C LYS A 264 14.17 22.39 -4.37
N ALA A 265 14.92 21.83 -3.42
CA ALA A 265 14.35 21.23 -2.21
C ALA A 265 13.67 22.29 -1.33
N GLU A 266 14.17 23.53 -1.39
CA GLU A 266 13.68 24.66 -0.61
C GLU A 266 12.35 25.19 -1.16
N ALA A 267 11.49 25.64 -0.24
CA ALA A 267 10.23 26.27 -0.58
C ALA A 267 10.46 27.61 -1.31
N PRO A 268 9.75 27.88 -2.41
CA PRO A 268 9.96 29.09 -3.20
C PRO A 268 9.49 30.38 -2.52
N ALA A 269 8.65 30.29 -1.49
CA ALA A 269 8.07 31.42 -0.77
C ALA A 269 7.64 31.00 0.65
N GLU A 270 7.11 31.92 1.45
CA GLU A 270 6.59 31.61 2.79
C GLU A 270 5.31 30.75 2.72
N GLN A 271 5.22 29.75 3.61
CA GLN A 271 4.05 28.88 3.71
C GLN A 271 2.82 29.69 4.17
N GLY A 272 1.68 29.43 3.53
CA GLY A 272 0.38 29.92 3.93
C GLY A 272 -0.12 29.22 5.18
N SER A 273 -1.18 29.76 5.76
CA SER A 273 -1.92 29.13 6.85
C SER A 273 -3.38 29.56 6.79
N ASN A 274 -4.23 28.97 7.62
CA ASN A 274 -5.60 29.46 7.76
C ASN A 274 -5.66 30.96 8.16
N ASP A 275 -4.64 31.46 8.86
CA ASP A 275 -4.50 32.88 9.24
C ASP A 275 -3.80 33.74 8.17
N ARG A 276 -3.04 33.10 7.26
CA ARG A 276 -2.32 33.74 6.15
C ARG A 276 -2.84 33.18 4.82
N LEU A 277 -3.98 33.71 4.39
CA LEU A 277 -4.61 33.33 3.11
C LEU A 277 -4.09 34.20 1.95
N PRO A 278 -3.79 33.60 0.78
CA PRO A 278 -3.45 34.37 -0.42
C PRO A 278 -4.70 35.06 -0.98
N LYS A 279 -4.53 36.09 -1.80
CA LYS A 279 -5.63 36.80 -2.46
C LYS A 279 -6.02 36.11 -3.76
N LYS A 280 -7.28 36.29 -4.19
CA LYS A 280 -7.71 35.91 -5.54
C LYS A 280 -6.82 36.61 -6.58
N GLY A 281 -6.32 35.85 -7.54
CA GLY A 281 -5.38 36.30 -8.57
C GLY A 281 -3.91 36.31 -8.15
N GLN A 282 -3.59 35.97 -6.90
CA GLN A 282 -2.21 35.93 -6.43
C GLN A 282 -1.46 34.74 -7.03
N GLN A 283 -0.19 34.95 -7.36
CA GLN A 283 0.71 33.87 -7.75
C GLN A 283 1.13 33.08 -6.52
N VAL A 284 1.02 31.77 -6.62
CA VAL A 284 1.28 30.85 -5.54
C VAL A 284 1.99 29.61 -6.05
N HIS A 285 2.62 28.90 -5.13
CA HIS A 285 3.32 27.66 -5.38
C HIS A 285 2.75 26.56 -4.49
N TRP A 286 2.69 25.34 -4.99
CA TRP A 286 2.33 24.17 -4.18
C TRP A 286 3.16 22.96 -4.58
N LYS A 287 3.27 22.01 -3.66
CA LYS A 287 4.03 20.78 -3.88
C LYS A 287 3.21 19.79 -4.70
N ALA A 288 3.73 19.37 -5.85
CA ALA A 288 3.15 18.32 -6.68
C ALA A 288 4.25 17.48 -7.35
N MET A 289 4.12 16.15 -7.28
CA MET A 289 5.17 15.26 -7.76
C MET A 289 5.33 15.31 -9.30
N PRO A 290 6.57 15.48 -9.82
CA PRO A 290 7.83 15.65 -9.10
C PRO A 290 8.14 17.15 -8.86
N GLY A 291 8.05 17.63 -7.61
CA GLY A 291 8.51 18.98 -7.23
C GLY A 291 7.45 20.06 -6.97
N TRP A 292 7.78 21.29 -7.38
CA TRP A 292 6.96 22.48 -7.15
C TRP A 292 6.19 22.86 -8.42
N VAL A 293 4.95 23.27 -8.25
CA VAL A 293 4.12 23.80 -9.33
C VAL A 293 3.72 25.22 -8.97
N ASP A 294 3.90 26.13 -9.92
CA ASP A 294 3.42 27.50 -9.87
C ASP A 294 2.03 27.63 -10.51
N GLY A 295 1.28 28.61 -10.01
CA GLY A 295 -0.06 28.89 -10.49
C GLY A 295 -0.70 30.09 -9.83
N GLU A 296 -1.98 30.27 -10.12
CA GLU A 296 -2.77 31.42 -9.66
C GLU A 296 -3.95 30.97 -8.81
N VAL A 297 -4.27 31.76 -7.77
CA VAL A 297 -5.49 31.57 -6.98
C VAL A 297 -6.72 32.00 -7.77
N VAL A 298 -7.55 31.03 -8.15
CA VAL A 298 -8.82 31.29 -8.84
C VAL A 298 -9.90 31.69 -7.84
N GLU A 299 -9.99 30.98 -6.73
CA GLU A 299 -11.03 31.20 -5.72
C GLU A 299 -10.61 30.71 -4.34
N ILE A 300 -11.02 31.44 -3.30
CA ILE A 300 -10.93 31.02 -1.90
C ILE A 300 -12.33 30.60 -1.48
N VAL A 301 -12.50 29.33 -1.14
CA VAL A 301 -13.79 28.72 -0.81
C VAL A 301 -13.85 28.51 0.69
N THR A 302 -14.77 29.21 1.37
CA THR A 302 -14.98 29.12 2.84
C THR A 302 -16.27 28.40 3.21
N LYS A 303 -17.04 27.93 2.22
CA LYS A 303 -18.28 27.17 2.42
C LYS A 303 -18.35 26.04 1.40
N GLN A 304 -19.08 24.97 1.74
CA GLN A 304 -19.22 23.83 0.84
C GLN A 304 -19.72 24.29 -0.54
N LYS A 305 -18.94 23.97 -1.58
CA LYS A 305 -19.21 24.42 -2.95
C LYS A 305 -18.83 23.34 -3.94
N THR A 306 -19.58 23.23 -5.04
CA THR A 306 -19.21 22.37 -6.16
C THR A 306 -18.39 23.16 -7.18
N VAL A 307 -17.20 22.68 -7.50
CA VAL A 307 -16.30 23.26 -8.51
C VAL A 307 -15.93 22.13 -9.48
N GLU A 308 -16.17 22.34 -10.78
CA GLU A 308 -15.92 21.32 -11.83
C GLU A 308 -16.54 19.94 -11.54
N GLY A 309 -17.78 19.92 -11.03
CA GLY A 309 -18.48 18.68 -10.68
C GLY A 309 -17.96 17.96 -9.42
N LYS A 310 -16.94 18.50 -8.74
CA LYS A 310 -16.42 17.97 -7.47
C LYS A 310 -16.92 18.82 -6.31
N GLN A 311 -17.47 18.16 -5.29
CA GLN A 311 -17.91 18.82 -4.07
C GLN A 311 -16.69 19.11 -3.17
N ILE A 312 -16.45 20.39 -2.90
CA ILE A 312 -15.42 20.86 -1.99
C ILE A 312 -16.05 21.05 -0.62
N LYS A 313 -15.59 20.26 0.37
CA LYS A 313 -15.94 20.43 1.78
C LYS A 313 -15.05 21.51 2.40
N ALA A 314 -15.52 22.75 2.35
CA ALA A 314 -14.85 23.89 2.97
C ALA A 314 -15.73 24.50 4.07
N SER A 315 -15.08 25.13 5.05
CA SER A 315 -15.71 25.88 6.13
C SER A 315 -14.92 27.15 6.42
N GLU A 316 -15.43 28.04 7.28
CA GLU A 316 -14.72 29.25 7.66
C GLU A 316 -13.41 28.92 8.40
N ASP A 317 -13.40 27.86 9.21
CA ASP A 317 -12.21 27.38 9.93
C ASP A 317 -11.27 26.48 9.11
N ASP A 318 -11.74 25.89 8.00
CA ASP A 318 -10.95 25.05 7.06
C ASP A 318 -11.24 25.49 5.62
N PRO A 319 -10.73 26.67 5.21
CA PRO A 319 -10.94 27.19 3.86
C PRO A 319 -10.19 26.33 2.84
N ARG A 320 -10.66 26.34 1.59
CA ARG A 320 -10.08 25.60 0.47
C ARG A 320 -9.72 26.55 -0.66
N LEU A 321 -8.52 26.40 -1.20
CA LEU A 321 -8.00 27.23 -2.27
C LEU A 321 -8.14 26.50 -3.60
N VAL A 322 -8.89 27.09 -4.52
CA VAL A 322 -9.01 26.63 -5.91
C VAL A 322 -7.94 27.34 -6.71
N LEU A 323 -7.02 26.58 -7.28
CA LEU A 323 -5.84 27.08 -7.97
C LEU A 323 -5.82 26.60 -9.42
N LYS A 324 -5.21 27.38 -10.29
CA LYS A 324 -4.95 27.01 -11.69
C LYS A 324 -3.45 26.92 -11.92
N SER A 325 -2.98 25.76 -12.36
CA SER A 325 -1.58 25.55 -12.74
C SER A 325 -1.22 26.37 -13.98
N ASN A 326 -0.11 27.12 -13.92
CA ASN A 326 0.36 27.92 -15.05
C ASN A 326 0.84 27.02 -16.21
N SER A 327 1.54 25.93 -15.88
CA SER A 327 2.10 25.01 -16.88
C SER A 327 1.07 24.12 -17.56
N SER A 328 0.07 23.62 -16.81
CA SER A 328 -0.90 22.64 -17.33
C SER A 328 -2.31 23.19 -17.55
N GLY A 329 -2.62 24.38 -17.03
CA GLY A 329 -3.96 24.98 -17.06
C GLY A 329 -4.99 24.25 -16.19
N LYS A 330 -4.62 23.14 -15.53
CA LYS A 330 -5.53 22.32 -14.72
C LYS A 330 -5.89 23.01 -13.41
N ILE A 331 -7.14 22.83 -12.99
CA ILE A 331 -7.63 23.27 -11.69
C ILE A 331 -7.29 22.23 -10.62
N CYS A 332 -6.79 22.68 -9.47
CA CYS A 332 -6.59 21.87 -8.28
C CYS A 332 -7.15 22.58 -7.04
N VAL A 333 -7.39 21.80 -5.98
CA VAL A 333 -7.92 22.30 -4.71
C VAL A 333 -6.97 21.88 -3.60
N HIS A 334 -6.52 22.83 -2.80
CA HIS A 334 -5.58 22.62 -1.70
C HIS A 334 -6.02 23.34 -0.43
N LYS A 335 -5.43 22.95 0.70
CA LYS A 335 -5.52 23.69 1.96
C LYS A 335 -4.52 24.87 1.96
N PRO A 336 -4.78 25.96 2.68
CA PRO A 336 -3.84 27.08 2.82
C PRO A 336 -2.45 26.65 3.26
N ASP A 337 -2.38 25.71 4.21
CA ASP A 337 -1.12 25.17 4.73
C ASP A 337 -0.23 24.51 3.66
N ASN A 338 -0.77 24.16 2.49
CA ASN A 338 0.00 23.51 1.42
C ASN A 338 0.45 24.50 0.34
N ILE A 339 0.11 25.78 0.49
CA ILE A 339 0.35 26.83 -0.50
C ILE A 339 1.43 27.76 0.00
N TYR A 340 2.33 28.18 -0.90
CA TYR A 340 3.49 29.00 -0.61
C TYR A 340 3.44 30.23 -1.51
N PHE A 341 3.53 31.41 -0.92
CA PHE A 341 3.37 32.67 -1.64
C PHE A 341 4.06 33.80 -0.88
N ASP A 342 4.40 34.87 -1.58
CA ASP A 342 5.03 36.06 -1.02
C ASP A 342 4.00 37.01 -0.40
#